data_AF-A0A920TWV0-F1
#
_entry.id   AF-A0A920TWV0-F1
#
_cell.length_a   1.000
_cell.length_b   1.000
_cell.length_c   1.000
_cell.angle_alpha   90.00
_cell.angle_beta   90.00
_cell.angle_gamma   90.00
#
_symmetry.space_group_name_H-M   'P 1'
#
loop_
_entity.id
_entity.type
_entity.pdbx_description
1 polymer ?
#
loop_
_entity_poly.entity_id
_entity_poly.type
_entity_poly.pdbx_seq_one_letter_code
_entity_poly.pdbx_strand_id
1 'polypeptide(L)'
;MRKKKGVRHPARIILDRRNKIPLKAKVFANSKKQQVIYIAGPKLSIQRKKYLVENNIEIVKGKMAKSGFDLKHLMKLLAKKDLTSVLIEGGGEINSSALAAGIVDKVYTFISPILVGGQQAPGLIGGMGVSKIAKAINLKNMKVTQMGEDLMVEAIPCLAE
;
A
#
# COMPACT_ATOMS: atom_id res chain seq x y z
N MET A 1 -20.58 -5.65 33.93
CA MET A 1 -19.98 -4.57 33.10
C MET A 1 -18.98 -5.17 32.12
N ARG A 2 -19.31 -5.21 30.82
CA ARG A 2 -18.45 -5.79 29.77
C ARG A 2 -17.35 -4.77 29.44
N LYS A 3 -16.10 -5.04 29.83
CA LYS A 3 -14.94 -4.22 29.45
C LYS A 3 -14.99 -3.97 27.93
N LYS A 4 -15.09 -2.71 27.50
CA LYS A 4 -14.93 -2.34 26.09
C LYS A 4 -13.58 -2.90 25.64
N LYS A 5 -13.57 -3.93 24.78
CA LYS A 5 -12.35 -4.38 24.09
C LYS A 5 -11.79 -3.13 23.41
N GLY A 6 -10.57 -2.74 23.78
CA GLY A 6 -9.93 -1.56 23.22
C GLY A 6 -9.91 -1.65 21.69
N VAL A 7 -10.13 -0.53 21.02
CA VAL A 7 -10.05 -0.45 19.55
C VAL A 7 -8.63 -0.80 19.14
N ARG A 8 -8.45 -1.93 18.43
CA ARG A 8 -7.15 -2.32 17.88
C ARG A 8 -6.94 -1.55 16.58
N HIS A 9 -5.93 -0.69 16.54
CA HIS A 9 -5.54 0.01 15.33
C HIS A 9 -4.74 -0.91 14.40
N PRO A 10 -4.91 -0.80 13.07
CA PRO A 10 -4.09 -1.54 12.12
C PRO A 10 -2.62 -1.10 12.18
N ALA A 11 -1.71 -2.02 11.87
CA ALA A 11 -0.32 -1.68 11.68
C ALA A 11 -0.15 -0.80 10.43
N ARG A 12 0.71 0.22 10.51
CA ARG A 12 1.05 1.05 9.34
C ARG A 12 2.33 0.54 8.71
N ILE A 13 2.29 0.23 7.43
CA ILE A 13 3.44 -0.30 6.68
C ILE A 13 3.85 0.75 5.65
N ILE A 14 5.08 1.25 5.76
CA ILE A 14 5.60 2.31 4.89
C ILE A 14 6.70 1.73 4.01
N LEU A 15 6.49 1.74 2.70
CA LEU A 15 7.49 1.36 1.72
C LEU A 15 8.29 2.59 1.31
N ASP A 16 9.56 2.65 1.68
CA ASP A 16 10.43 3.78 1.36
C ASP A 16 11.73 3.32 0.69
N ARG A 17 11.64 3.09 -0.62
CA ARG A 17 12.75 2.57 -1.44
C ARG A 17 14.01 3.42 -1.37
N ARG A 18 13.87 4.74 -1.20
CA ARG A 18 15.01 5.68 -1.20
C ARG A 18 15.40 6.14 0.20
N ASN A 19 14.71 5.65 1.22
CA ASN A 19 14.86 6.08 2.60
C ASN A 19 14.69 7.61 2.81
N LYS A 20 13.74 8.22 2.09
CA LYS A 20 13.56 9.68 2.00
C LYS A 20 12.37 10.25 2.76
N ILE A 21 11.45 9.44 3.29
CA ILE A 21 10.30 10.00 4.01
C ILE A 21 10.80 10.89 5.18
N PRO A 22 10.25 12.09 5.40
CA PRO A 22 10.66 12.93 6.51
C PRO A 22 10.47 12.21 7.85
N LEU A 23 11.47 12.25 8.72
CA LEU A 23 11.42 11.57 10.03
C LEU A 23 10.32 12.12 10.95
N LYS A 24 9.90 13.36 10.73
CA LYS A 24 8.80 14.02 11.44
C LYS A 24 7.43 13.84 10.76
N ALA A 25 7.32 12.99 9.74
CA ALA A 25 6.05 12.78 9.04
C ALA A 25 4.98 12.22 9.99
N LYS A 26 3.72 12.65 9.80
CA LYS A 26 2.57 12.27 10.66
C LYS A 26 2.35 10.76 10.75
N VAL A 27 2.75 10.01 9.73
CA VAL A 27 2.70 8.54 9.73
C VAL A 27 3.48 7.91 10.89
N PHE A 28 4.46 8.62 11.47
CA PHE A 28 5.26 8.17 12.61
C PHE A 28 4.78 8.69 13.97
N ALA A 29 3.91 9.70 14.03
CA ALA A 29 3.61 10.44 15.26
C ALA A 29 3.11 9.57 16.44
N ASN A 30 2.44 8.45 16.15
CA ASN A 30 1.85 7.55 17.16
C ASN A 30 2.55 6.19 17.24
N SER A 31 3.80 6.06 16.79
CA SER A 31 4.56 4.80 16.78
C SER A 31 4.70 4.14 18.16
N LYS A 32 4.63 4.91 19.25
CA LYS A 32 4.65 4.38 20.64
C LYS A 32 3.36 3.68 21.06
N LYS A 33 2.24 3.95 20.38
CA LYS A 33 0.91 3.39 20.71
C LYS A 33 0.37 2.45 19.63
N GLN A 34 0.91 2.54 18.42
CA GLN A 34 0.46 1.80 17.25
C GLN A 34 1.67 1.27 16.50
N GLN A 35 1.61 0.02 16.04
CA GLN A 35 2.72 -0.58 15.29
C GLN A 35 2.94 0.19 13.98
N VAL A 36 4.20 0.54 13.75
CA VAL A 36 4.67 1.14 12.49
C VAL A 36 5.84 0.32 11.99
N ILE A 37 5.70 -0.20 10.76
CA ILE A 37 6.71 -1.00 10.08
C ILE A 37 7.25 -0.20 8.90
N TYR A 38 8.53 0.11 8.95
CA TYR A 38 9.26 0.81 7.91
C TYR A 38 10.01 -0.20 7.04
N ILE A 39 9.56 -0.36 5.79
CA ILE A 39 10.22 -1.18 4.78
C ILE A 39 11.31 -0.35 4.11
N ALA A 40 12.54 -0.53 4.59
CA ALA A 40 13.70 0.23 4.15
C ALA A 40 14.22 -0.27 2.81
N GLY A 41 14.57 0.67 1.92
CA GLY A 41 15.34 0.38 0.73
C GLY A 41 16.84 0.21 1.01
N PRO A 42 17.65 -0.03 -0.03
CA PRO A 42 19.10 -0.16 0.09
C PRO A 42 19.74 1.07 0.74
N LYS A 43 20.91 0.87 1.39
CA LYS A 43 21.74 1.95 1.95
C LYS A 43 21.03 2.82 3.00
N LEU A 44 20.23 2.23 3.90
CA LEU A 44 19.69 2.94 5.05
C LEU A 44 20.83 3.46 5.94
N SER A 45 20.89 4.78 6.18
CA SER A 45 21.95 5.38 6.99
C SER A 45 21.84 5.00 8.46
N ILE A 46 22.99 4.92 9.15
CA ILE A 46 23.06 4.57 10.58
C ILE A 46 22.26 5.57 11.42
N GLN A 47 22.41 6.86 11.16
CA GLN A 47 21.68 7.93 11.87
C GLN A 47 20.16 7.76 11.74
N ARG A 48 19.69 7.47 10.51
CA ARG A 48 18.26 7.28 10.26
C ARG A 48 17.74 6.00 10.91
N LYS A 49 18.50 4.90 10.83
CA LYS A 49 18.18 3.65 11.52
C LYS A 49 18.05 3.87 13.03
N LYS A 50 19.00 4.59 13.65
CA LYS A 50 18.99 4.93 15.07
C LYS A 50 17.71 5.67 15.45
N TYR A 51 17.37 6.74 14.72
CA TYR A 51 16.15 7.51 14.98
C TYR A 51 14.89 6.64 14.92
N LEU A 52 14.75 5.81 13.87
CA LEU A 52 13.58 4.96 13.70
C LEU A 52 13.42 3.98 14.88
N VAL A 53 14.50 3.33 15.31
CA VAL A 53 14.49 2.41 16.46
C VAL A 53 14.14 3.15 17.75
N GLU A 54 14.76 4.30 18.03
CA GLU A 54 14.50 5.11 19.23
C GLU A 54 13.04 5.60 19.31
N ASN A 55 12.38 5.72 18.16
CA ASN A 55 10.97 6.12 18.08
C ASN A 55 10.01 4.92 17.96
N ASN A 56 10.42 3.71 18.35
CA ASN A 56 9.58 2.50 18.33
C ASN A 56 9.02 2.17 16.93
N ILE A 57 9.78 2.46 15.88
CA ILE A 57 9.43 2.12 14.50
C ILE A 57 10.21 0.86 14.12
N GLU A 58 9.48 -0.20 13.81
CA GLU A 58 10.07 -1.46 13.37
C GLU A 58 10.70 -1.29 11.99
N ILE A 59 11.94 -1.73 11.81
CA ILE A 59 12.63 -1.63 10.52
C ILE A 59 12.74 -3.01 9.91
N VAL A 60 12.21 -3.16 8.70
CA VAL A 60 12.36 -4.36 7.88
C VAL A 60 13.16 -4.00 6.64
N LYS A 61 14.23 -4.74 6.37
CA LYS A 61 14.98 -4.59 5.13
C LYS A 61 14.14 -5.13 3.97
N GLY A 62 13.72 -4.26 3.06
CA GLY A 62 12.94 -4.66 1.90
C GLY A 62 13.80 -5.44 0.90
N LYS A 63 13.28 -6.59 0.45
CA LYS A 63 13.88 -7.33 -0.68
C LYS A 63 13.55 -6.58 -1.97
N MET A 64 14.57 -6.36 -2.80
CA MET A 64 14.42 -5.65 -4.08
C MET A 64 14.06 -6.62 -5.21
N ALA A 65 13.21 -6.16 -6.11
CA ALA A 65 12.91 -6.73 -7.42
C ALA A 65 13.34 -5.74 -8.53
N LYS A 66 13.12 -6.09 -9.80
CA LYS A 66 13.55 -5.26 -10.96
C LYS A 66 13.02 -3.82 -10.90
N SER A 67 11.76 -3.62 -10.50
CA SER A 67 11.09 -2.30 -10.53
C SER A 67 10.81 -1.70 -9.15
N GLY A 68 11.21 -2.34 -8.05
CA GLY A 68 10.82 -1.88 -6.72
C GLY A 68 11.04 -2.93 -5.63
N PHE A 69 10.19 -2.94 -4.61
CA PHE A 69 10.20 -4.00 -3.61
C PHE A 69 9.54 -5.27 -4.15
N ASP A 70 10.05 -6.43 -3.75
CA ASP A 70 9.42 -7.73 -3.98
C ASP A 70 8.19 -7.84 -3.04
N LEU A 71 7.03 -7.47 -3.55
CA LEU A 71 5.80 -7.42 -2.76
C LEU A 71 5.29 -8.82 -2.37
N LYS A 72 5.50 -9.85 -3.20
CA LYS A 72 5.21 -11.25 -2.83
C LYS A 72 6.01 -11.68 -1.61
N HIS A 73 7.31 -11.36 -1.59
CA HIS A 73 8.15 -11.62 -0.42
C HIS A 73 7.70 -10.81 0.80
N LEU A 74 7.33 -9.54 0.61
CA LEU A 74 6.81 -8.71 1.69
C LEU A 74 5.55 -9.31 2.33
N MET A 75 4.58 -9.78 1.53
CA MET A 75 3.38 -10.43 2.07
C MET A 75 3.72 -11.65 2.94
N LYS A 76 4.69 -12.48 2.51
CA LYS A 76 5.16 -13.62 3.33
C LYS A 76 5.80 -13.19 4.65
N LEU A 77 6.53 -12.07 4.67
CA LEU A 77 7.10 -11.53 5.90
C LEU A 77 6.03 -10.99 6.86
N LEU A 78 5.00 -10.32 6.31
CA LEU A 78 3.89 -9.78 7.09
C LEU A 78 3.03 -10.91 7.68
N ALA A 79 2.78 -11.98 6.91
CA ALA A 79 2.06 -13.16 7.39
C ALA A 79 2.75 -13.80 8.62
N LYS A 80 4.09 -13.86 8.63
CA LYS A 80 4.87 -14.34 9.80
C LYS A 80 4.76 -13.44 11.04
N LYS A 81 4.15 -12.27 10.90
CA LYS A 81 3.88 -11.30 11.98
C LYS A 81 2.38 -11.23 12.31
N ASP A 82 1.60 -12.22 11.89
CA ASP A 82 0.14 -12.30 12.04
C ASP A 82 -0.62 -11.15 11.38
N LEU A 83 0.01 -10.50 10.37
CA LEU A 83 -0.62 -9.50 9.51
C LEU A 83 -1.13 -10.20 8.24
N THR A 84 -2.35 -10.74 8.33
CA THR A 84 -2.96 -11.58 7.28
C THR A 84 -3.86 -10.81 6.32
N SER A 85 -4.16 -9.54 6.61
CA SER A 85 -4.87 -8.63 5.71
C SER A 85 -4.14 -7.29 5.62
N VAL A 86 -4.09 -6.73 4.41
CA VAL A 86 -3.44 -5.46 4.11
C VAL A 86 -4.35 -4.63 3.24
N LEU A 87 -4.58 -3.39 3.67
CA LEU A 87 -5.20 -2.37 2.82
C LEU A 87 -4.08 -1.58 2.12
N ILE A 88 -4.08 -1.60 0.79
CA ILE A 88 -3.11 -0.87 -0.03
C ILE A 88 -3.77 0.43 -0.49
N GLU A 89 -3.31 1.56 0.04
CA GLU A 89 -3.81 2.90 -0.31
C GLU A 89 -2.79 3.72 -1.14
N GLY A 90 -1.60 3.15 -1.38
CA GLY A 90 -0.49 3.88 -1.99
C GLY A 90 -0.71 4.22 -3.46
N GLY A 91 -0.07 5.30 -3.93
CA GLY A 91 -0.29 5.87 -5.26
C GLY A 91 -0.01 4.92 -6.43
N GLY A 92 -0.28 5.39 -7.65
CA GLY A 92 -0.35 4.55 -8.86
C GLY A 92 0.79 3.55 -9.06
N GLU A 93 2.04 3.88 -8.70
CA GLU A 93 3.17 2.94 -8.80
C GLU A 93 3.05 1.72 -7.87
N ILE A 94 2.57 1.91 -6.63
CA ILE A 94 2.35 0.83 -5.68
C ILE A 94 1.18 -0.04 -6.12
N ASN A 95 0.09 0.59 -6.56
CA ASN A 95 -1.08 -0.14 -7.10
C ASN A 95 -0.69 -1.00 -8.30
N SER A 96 0.05 -0.43 -9.25
CA SER A 96 0.57 -1.13 -10.42
C SER A 96 1.46 -2.31 -10.04
N SER A 97 2.38 -2.09 -9.08
CA SER A 97 3.27 -3.15 -8.60
C SER A 97 2.53 -4.27 -7.86
N ALA A 98 1.52 -3.95 -7.06
CA ALA A 98 0.72 -4.92 -6.32
C ALA A 98 -0.14 -5.79 -7.25
N LEU A 99 -0.78 -5.15 -8.22
CA LEU A 99 -1.55 -5.83 -9.26
C LEU A 99 -0.66 -6.73 -10.13
N ALA A 100 0.47 -6.22 -10.62
CA ALA A 100 1.41 -7.01 -11.41
C ALA A 100 2.03 -8.19 -10.61
N ALA A 101 2.16 -8.02 -9.29
CA ALA A 101 2.61 -9.09 -8.41
C ALA A 101 1.50 -10.11 -8.10
N GLY A 102 0.24 -9.89 -8.50
CA GLY A 102 -0.84 -10.84 -8.26
C GLY A 102 -1.12 -11.10 -6.78
N ILE A 103 -0.93 -10.07 -5.93
CA ILE A 103 -1.17 -10.15 -4.48
C ILE A 103 -2.46 -9.42 -4.06
N VAL A 104 -3.25 -8.95 -5.03
CA VAL A 104 -4.46 -8.17 -4.78
C VAL A 104 -5.65 -9.08 -4.93
N ASP A 105 -6.36 -9.34 -3.83
CA ASP A 105 -7.56 -10.19 -3.83
C ASP A 105 -8.81 -9.40 -4.23
N LYS A 106 -8.84 -8.09 -3.94
CA LYS A 106 -10.00 -7.23 -4.16
C LYS A 106 -9.58 -5.78 -4.37
N VAL A 107 -10.32 -5.07 -5.23
CA VAL A 107 -10.13 -3.65 -5.52
C VAL A 107 -11.38 -2.89 -5.07
N TYR A 108 -11.15 -1.77 -4.38
CA TYR A 108 -12.15 -0.74 -4.09
C TYR A 108 -11.71 0.55 -4.76
N THR A 109 -12.52 1.06 -5.68
CA THR A 109 -12.27 2.33 -6.38
C THR A 109 -13.34 3.34 -5.99
N PHE A 110 -12.93 4.54 -5.59
CA PHE A 110 -13.84 5.63 -5.25
C PHE A 110 -13.78 6.69 -6.36
N ILE A 111 -14.95 7.08 -6.86
CA ILE A 111 -15.11 8.05 -7.94
C ILE A 111 -15.95 9.20 -7.40
N SER A 112 -15.37 10.39 -7.33
CA SER A 112 -16.05 11.60 -6.89
C SER A 112 -16.56 12.41 -8.09
N PRO A 113 -17.64 13.20 -7.97
CA PRO A 113 -18.14 14.07 -9.05
C PRO A 113 -17.25 15.31 -9.28
N ILE A 114 -15.93 15.10 -9.31
CA ILE A 114 -14.91 16.14 -9.46
C ILE A 114 -14.01 15.79 -10.64
N LEU A 115 -13.86 16.74 -11.57
CA LEU A 115 -12.96 16.63 -12.72
C LEU A 115 -11.70 17.45 -12.47
N VAL A 116 -10.56 16.77 -12.33
CA VAL A 116 -9.27 17.43 -12.05
C VAL A 116 -8.55 17.84 -13.35
N GLY A 117 -8.51 16.95 -14.35
CA GLY A 117 -7.80 17.17 -15.63
C GLY A 117 -6.26 17.18 -15.51
N GLY A 118 -5.58 17.28 -16.66
CA GLY A 118 -4.11 17.42 -16.75
C GLY A 118 -3.38 16.16 -17.19
N GLN A 119 -2.49 16.28 -18.17
CA GLN A 119 -1.72 15.16 -18.74
C GLN A 119 -0.78 14.48 -17.71
N GLN A 120 -0.29 15.26 -16.75
CA GLN A 120 0.62 14.78 -15.70
C GLN A 120 -0.11 14.47 -14.38
N ALA A 121 -1.44 14.57 -14.36
CA ALA A 121 -2.21 14.23 -13.16
C ALA A 121 -2.01 12.74 -12.82
N PRO A 122 -1.79 12.38 -11.55
CA PRO A 122 -1.58 11.00 -11.16
C PRO A 122 -2.85 10.17 -11.38
N GLY A 123 -2.74 9.08 -12.13
CA GLY A 123 -3.82 8.11 -12.32
C GLY A 123 -3.91 7.07 -11.20
N LEU A 124 -5.01 6.32 -11.19
CA LEU A 124 -5.28 5.22 -10.24
C LEU A 124 -4.18 4.15 -10.27
N ILE A 125 -3.78 3.76 -11.48
CA ILE A 125 -2.71 2.80 -11.76
C ILE A 125 -1.61 3.54 -12.52
N GLY A 126 -0.40 3.53 -11.98
CA GLY A 126 0.75 4.19 -12.57
C GLY A 126 1.67 3.23 -13.32
N GLY A 127 2.88 3.69 -13.63
CA GLY A 127 3.85 2.95 -14.43
C GLY A 127 3.59 3.07 -15.93
N MET A 128 4.26 2.22 -16.72
CA MET A 128 4.18 2.28 -18.19
C MET A 128 2.85 1.78 -18.78
N GLY A 129 2.05 1.07 -17.98
CA GLY A 129 0.83 0.41 -18.46
C GLY A 129 1.12 -0.81 -19.35
N VAL A 130 0.08 -1.28 -20.04
CA VAL A 130 0.14 -2.42 -20.97
C VAL A 130 0.04 -1.94 -22.40
N SER A 131 0.75 -2.59 -23.32
CA SER A 131 0.75 -2.22 -24.75
C SER A 131 -0.42 -2.79 -25.55
N LYS A 132 -1.13 -3.79 -25.01
CA LYS A 132 -2.29 -4.43 -25.63
C LYS A 132 -3.35 -4.69 -24.57
N ILE A 133 -4.63 -4.51 -24.93
CA ILE A 133 -5.78 -4.77 -24.05
C ILE A 133 -5.80 -6.23 -23.58
N ALA A 134 -5.39 -7.18 -24.42
CA ALA A 134 -5.29 -8.59 -24.05
C ALA A 134 -4.33 -8.87 -22.88
N LYS A 135 -3.41 -7.95 -22.56
CA LYS A 135 -2.50 -8.04 -21.40
C LYS A 135 -3.01 -7.26 -20.17
N ALA A 136 -4.14 -6.57 -20.29
CA ALA A 136 -4.73 -5.81 -19.20
C ALA A 136 -5.34 -6.75 -18.14
N ILE A 137 -5.43 -6.26 -16.92
CA ILE A 137 -6.10 -6.98 -15.83
C ILE A 137 -7.60 -6.73 -15.96
N ASN A 138 -8.36 -7.81 -16.08
CA ASN A 138 -9.82 -7.73 -16.10
C ASN A 138 -10.36 -7.67 -14.68
N LEU A 139 -11.45 -6.93 -14.48
CA LEU A 139 -12.20 -6.93 -13.23
C LEU A 139 -13.45 -7.79 -13.38
N LYS A 140 -13.75 -8.61 -12.37
CA LYS A 140 -14.96 -9.43 -12.30
C LYS A 140 -15.75 -9.13 -11.03
N ASN A 141 -17.00 -9.59 -11.01
CA ASN A 141 -17.91 -9.47 -9.88
C ASN A 141 -18.05 -8.02 -9.38
N MET A 142 -18.21 -7.09 -10.35
CA MET A 142 -18.28 -5.67 -10.05
C MET A 142 -19.58 -5.34 -9.32
N LYS A 143 -19.47 -4.57 -8.24
CA LYS A 143 -20.59 -3.98 -7.51
C LYS A 143 -20.37 -2.48 -7.38
N VAL A 144 -21.38 -1.69 -7.72
CA VAL A 144 -21.36 -0.23 -7.55
C VAL A 144 -22.28 0.14 -6.41
N THR A 145 -21.77 0.93 -5.47
CA THR A 145 -22.54 1.47 -4.34
C THR A 145 -22.38 2.99 -4.32
N GLN A 146 -23.48 3.73 -4.25
CA GLN A 146 -23.43 5.18 -4.02
C GLN A 146 -23.12 5.46 -2.55
N MET A 147 -22.15 6.33 -2.30
CA MET A 147 -21.65 6.71 -0.97
C MET A 147 -21.71 8.24 -0.84
N GLY A 148 -22.88 8.77 -0.47
CA GLY A 148 -23.14 10.20 -0.56
C GLY A 148 -23.18 10.64 -2.03
N GLU A 149 -22.30 11.58 -2.40
CA GLU A 149 -22.15 12.04 -3.79
C GLU A 149 -21.14 11.21 -4.61
N ASP A 150 -20.33 10.40 -3.93
CA ASP A 150 -19.31 9.56 -4.57
C ASP A 150 -19.88 8.18 -4.96
N LEU A 151 -19.20 7.49 -5.87
CA LEU A 151 -19.43 6.09 -6.20
C LEU A 151 -18.27 5.23 -5.68
N MET A 152 -18.60 4.09 -5.08
CA MET A 152 -17.65 3.03 -4.76
C MET A 152 -17.86 1.84 -5.69
N VAL A 153 -16.82 1.45 -6.42
CA VAL A 153 -16.77 0.24 -7.23
C VAL A 153 -15.94 -0.82 -6.51
N GLU A 154 -16.57 -1.93 -6.15
CA GLU A 154 -15.92 -3.14 -5.61
C GLU A 154 -15.76 -4.18 -6.72
N ALA A 155 -14.58 -4.78 -6.87
CA ALA A 155 -14.35 -5.82 -7.87
C ALA A 155 -13.19 -6.78 -7.50
N ILE A 156 -13.11 -7.93 -8.18
CA ILE A 156 -12.01 -8.90 -8.06
C ILE A 156 -11.13 -8.80 -9.32
N PRO A 157 -9.80 -8.59 -9.19
CA PRO A 157 -8.91 -8.60 -10.34
C PRO A 157 -8.63 -10.03 -10.83
N CYS A 158 -8.67 -10.21 -12.14
CA CYS A 158 -8.29 -11.43 -12.84
C CYS A 158 -7.03 -11.13 -13.65
N LEU A 159 -5.90 -11.68 -13.22
CA LEU A 159 -4.65 -11.58 -13.98
C LEU A 159 -4.85 -12.25 -15.34
N ALA A 160 -4.32 -11.64 -16.40
CA ALA A 160 -4.21 -12.31 -17.68
C ALA A 160 -3.33 -13.55 -17.49
N GLU A 161 -3.85 -14.71 -17.91
CA GLU A 161 -3.07 -15.96 -18.02
C GLU A 161 -1.94 -15.83 -19.05
#